data_AF-A0A1H5KKT3-F1
#
_entry.id   AF-A0A1H5KKT3-F1
#
_cell.length_a   1.000
_cell.length_b   1.000
_cell.length_c   1.000
_cell.angle_alpha   90.00
_cell.angle_beta   90.00
_cell.angle_gamma   90.00
#
_symmetry.space_group_name_H-M   'P 1'
#
loop_
_entity.id
_entity.type
_entity.pdbx_description
1 polymer ?
#
loop_
_entity_poly.entity_id
_entity_poly.type
_entity_poly.pdbx_seq_one_letter_code
_entity_poly.pdbx_strand_id
1 'polypeptide(L)'
;MLQWGAGIVRLVSENSKPQDSAKDAAQDAPTRDIPVAAPITQAQKAARRLSGAPSSDHAAKIKLEDHLDPEPMRPAARMPAVPSDDEIAAALSKSVEDAKTGPSEDTHTSMITMRPPAEEVARRQAAMEKAANTKPVLTRVFQVLIAVFYPIVLLVLAIRLVTSSFFLWVEYHRPGFPADSFGFTTDDRMTYGSYTVDYLLNLAQSRYLGDLVDKFGDPLFLAGEVSHMADVKTVIVMAFMAGLALAVVMIIGMMYLARRSFGGIRRALFAGSIATLALIIAIGVFAATGWERFFTDFHEIFFTDGTWTFYTDDTLIRLFPSQFWTDSGIFIGAFVLVVASLTLAFTWPTKDRRKATLAAQRPGRRAA
;
A
#
# COMPACT_ATOMS: atom_id res chain seq x y z
N MET A 1 -5.28 -4.65 -38.52
CA MET A 1 -6.76 -4.61 -38.40
C MET A 1 -7.24 -6.04 -38.64
N LEU A 2 -7.26 -6.85 -37.58
CA LEU A 2 -7.64 -8.27 -37.62
C LEU A 2 -9.04 -8.38 -37.04
N GLN A 3 -10.02 -8.63 -37.92
CA GLN A 3 -11.38 -9.01 -37.57
C GLN A 3 -11.35 -10.38 -36.89
N TRP A 4 -11.77 -10.46 -35.64
CA TRP A 4 -12.19 -11.72 -35.04
C TRP A 4 -13.68 -11.87 -35.28
N GLY A 5 -14.02 -12.90 -36.05
CA GLY A 5 -15.33 -13.14 -36.60
C GLY A 5 -16.35 -13.64 -35.59
N ALA A 6 -17.59 -13.23 -35.83
CA ALA A 6 -18.79 -13.82 -35.29
C ALA A 6 -18.89 -15.32 -35.64
N GLY A 7 -19.33 -16.11 -34.67
CA GLY A 7 -19.75 -17.49 -34.89
C GLY A 7 -19.52 -18.36 -33.67
N ILE A 8 -20.55 -18.51 -32.83
CA ILE A 8 -21.19 -19.79 -32.52
C ILE A 8 -22.39 -19.50 -31.60
N VAL A 9 -23.57 -19.71 -32.17
CA VAL A 9 -24.86 -19.79 -31.50
C VAL A 9 -25.14 -21.28 -31.25
N ARG A 10 -25.64 -21.59 -30.04
CA ARG A 10 -26.52 -22.73 -29.68
C ARG A 10 -25.89 -24.03 -29.15
N LEU A 11 -26.04 -24.25 -27.84
CA LEU A 11 -26.56 -25.46 -27.16
C LEU A 11 -27.24 -24.97 -25.86
N VAL A 12 -28.57 -24.78 -25.83
CA VAL A 12 -29.60 -25.72 -25.35
C VAL A 12 -29.26 -26.41 -24.02
N SER A 13 -29.98 -26.00 -22.96
CA SER A 13 -30.43 -26.91 -21.90
C SER A 13 -31.88 -26.57 -21.57
N GLU A 14 -32.79 -27.33 -22.18
CA GLU A 14 -34.21 -27.40 -21.88
C GLU A 14 -34.42 -28.47 -20.80
N ASN A 15 -34.72 -28.06 -19.57
CA ASN A 15 -35.43 -28.80 -18.51
C ASN A 15 -35.32 -27.95 -17.23
N SER A 16 -36.38 -27.37 -16.69
CA SER A 16 -37.40 -28.11 -15.95
C SER A 16 -38.61 -27.20 -15.71
N LYS A 17 -39.82 -27.75 -15.85
CA LYS A 17 -41.09 -27.09 -15.50
C LYS A 17 -41.13 -26.65 -14.03
N PRO A 18 -41.85 -25.55 -13.70
CA PRO A 18 -42.15 -25.20 -12.32
C PRO A 18 -43.22 -26.14 -11.73
N GLN A 19 -43.00 -26.61 -10.50
CA GLN A 19 -44.02 -27.30 -9.72
C GLN A 19 -45.02 -26.29 -9.16
N ASP A 20 -46.29 -26.49 -9.52
CA ASP A 20 -47.46 -25.96 -8.84
C ASP A 20 -47.54 -26.52 -7.42
N SER A 21 -47.46 -25.66 -6.40
CA SER A 21 -47.97 -25.97 -5.06
C SER A 21 -48.11 -24.68 -4.24
N ALA A 22 -49.31 -24.10 -4.22
CA ALA A 22 -49.94 -23.51 -3.03
C ALA A 22 -51.21 -22.72 -3.42
N LYS A 23 -52.27 -23.44 -3.81
CA LYS A 23 -53.65 -23.07 -3.46
C LYS A 23 -54.08 -24.09 -2.41
N ASP A 24 -54.11 -23.65 -1.15
CA ASP A 24 -55.03 -24.09 -0.09
C ASP A 24 -54.49 -23.59 1.24
N ALA A 25 -55.08 -22.50 1.74
CA ALA A 25 -55.31 -22.23 3.17
C ALA A 25 -55.78 -20.77 3.33
N ALA A 26 -57.05 -20.53 3.01
CA ALA A 26 -57.81 -19.48 3.66
C ALA A 26 -58.56 -20.12 4.82
N GLN A 27 -58.28 -19.70 6.05
CA GLN A 27 -59.20 -19.61 7.21
C GLN A 27 -58.37 -19.54 8.51
N ASP A 28 -58.19 -18.33 9.04
CA ASP A 28 -58.61 -17.96 10.39
C ASP A 28 -57.96 -16.63 10.81
N ALA A 29 -58.82 -15.62 10.99
CA ALA A 29 -58.50 -14.37 11.66
C ALA A 29 -59.18 -14.38 13.03
N PRO A 30 -58.63 -13.64 14.01
CA PRO A 30 -59.46 -12.58 14.58
C PRO A 30 -58.75 -11.23 14.71
N THR A 31 -59.51 -10.23 14.30
CA THR A 31 -59.56 -8.81 14.65
C THR A 31 -58.76 -8.32 15.86
N ARG A 32 -58.09 -7.16 15.68
CA ARG A 32 -58.01 -6.07 16.67
C ARG A 32 -57.66 -4.72 16.02
N ASP A 33 -58.68 -3.88 15.96
CA ASP A 33 -58.79 -2.42 16.08
C ASP A 33 -57.57 -1.52 15.81
N ILE A 34 -57.76 -0.65 14.81
CA ILE A 34 -56.98 0.56 14.52
C ILE A 34 -57.68 1.75 15.19
N PRO A 35 -56.92 2.79 15.60
CA PRO A 35 -57.34 4.14 15.21
C PRO A 35 -56.21 4.94 14.54
N VAL A 36 -56.58 5.57 13.43
CA VAL A 36 -55.79 6.53 12.65
C VAL A 36 -56.04 7.93 13.20
N ALA A 37 -54.98 8.73 13.39
CA ALA A 37 -55.02 10.18 13.24
C ALA A 37 -53.61 10.73 12.95
N ALA A 38 -53.53 11.67 12.00
CA ALA A 38 -52.33 12.19 11.35
C ALA A 38 -51.75 13.47 12.03
N PRO A 39 -50.94 14.30 11.35
CA PRO A 39 -49.48 14.39 11.48
C PRO A 39 -49.00 15.69 12.17
N ILE A 40 -47.82 15.70 12.80
CA ILE A 40 -47.21 16.94 13.34
C ILE A 40 -45.71 17.02 13.04
N THR A 41 -45.37 18.20 12.55
CA THR A 41 -44.10 18.82 12.16
C THR A 41 -43.00 18.89 13.22
N GLN A 42 -41.78 19.07 12.70
CA GLN A 42 -40.56 19.69 13.26
C GLN A 42 -40.50 20.08 14.76
N ALA A 43 -39.30 19.82 15.28
CA ALA A 43 -38.59 20.61 16.29
C ALA A 43 -38.79 20.24 17.78
N GLN A 44 -37.64 19.99 18.42
CA GLN A 44 -37.33 20.39 19.79
C GLN A 44 -38.01 19.64 20.95
N LYS A 45 -37.34 18.59 21.45
CA LYS A 45 -36.90 18.51 22.86
C LYS A 45 -36.09 17.25 23.17
N ALA A 46 -34.78 17.39 23.09
CA ALA A 46 -33.86 16.82 24.07
C ALA A 46 -32.84 17.90 24.45
N ALA A 47 -33.36 18.99 25.02
CA ALA A 47 -32.56 20.00 25.68
C ALA A 47 -32.50 19.66 27.18
N ARG A 48 -31.38 19.13 27.65
CA ARG A 48 -30.95 19.34 29.04
C ARG A 48 -29.44 19.19 29.19
N ARG A 49 -28.75 20.32 28.99
CA ARG A 49 -27.52 20.83 29.62
C ARG A 49 -26.90 21.83 28.63
N LEU A 50 -27.57 22.98 28.51
CA LEU A 50 -27.18 24.23 29.16
C LEU A 50 -25.87 24.79 28.60
N SER A 51 -26.09 25.59 27.56
CA SER A 51 -25.33 26.73 27.08
C SER A 51 -24.94 27.72 28.18
N GLY A 52 -23.77 28.31 28.02
CA GLY A 52 -23.36 29.56 28.65
C GLY A 52 -22.18 30.17 27.89
N ALA A 53 -22.48 30.97 26.87
CA ALA A 53 -21.65 32.08 26.38
C ALA A 53 -22.44 33.38 26.72
N PRO A 54 -21.92 34.63 26.59
CA PRO A 54 -20.70 35.07 25.89
C PRO A 54 -19.92 36.21 26.59
N SER A 55 -18.75 36.60 26.05
CA SER A 55 -18.50 37.97 25.56
C SER A 55 -17.06 38.12 25.05
N SER A 56 -16.95 38.71 23.88
CA SER A 56 -15.72 39.13 23.22
C SER A 56 -15.43 40.58 23.57
N ASP A 57 -14.22 40.88 24.03
CA ASP A 57 -13.56 42.12 23.68
C ASP A 57 -12.04 42.02 23.87
N HIS A 58 -11.32 42.79 23.04
CA HIS A 58 -9.88 43.10 23.07
C HIS A 58 -8.91 42.31 22.18
N ALA A 59 -8.76 42.89 20.98
CA ALA A 59 -7.52 43.24 20.30
C ALA A 59 -6.15 42.87 20.94
N ALA A 60 -5.30 42.35 20.05
CA ALA A 60 -3.87 42.64 19.88
C ALA A 60 -2.81 41.89 20.73
N LYS A 61 -1.90 41.27 19.95
CA LYS A 61 -0.47 40.98 20.20
C LYS A 61 -0.14 39.72 21.02
N ILE A 62 0.33 38.73 20.27
CA ILE A 62 1.08 37.55 20.70
C ILE A 62 2.37 38.03 21.38
N LYS A 63 2.54 37.65 22.65
CA LYS A 63 3.76 37.85 23.45
C LYS A 63 4.44 36.49 23.63
N LEU A 64 5.68 36.42 23.17
CA LEU A 64 6.67 35.39 23.43
C LEU A 64 7.16 35.58 24.87
N GLU A 65 6.99 34.58 25.73
CA GLU A 65 7.47 34.66 27.11
C GLU A 65 8.84 33.98 27.22
N ASP A 66 9.80 34.89 27.31
CA ASP A 66 11.21 34.74 27.60
C ASP A 66 11.37 34.77 29.13
N HIS A 67 11.81 33.67 29.74
CA HIS A 67 12.16 33.64 31.16
C HIS A 67 13.60 34.14 31.32
N LEU A 68 13.74 35.46 31.51
CA LEU A 68 14.96 36.15 31.92
C LEU A 68 14.63 37.11 33.06
N ASP A 69 14.85 36.67 34.30
CA ASP A 69 14.91 37.58 35.46
C ASP A 69 16.33 38.17 35.57
N PRO A 70 16.47 39.51 35.69
CA PRO A 70 17.78 40.17 35.75
C PRO A 70 18.24 40.38 37.19
N GLU A 71 19.26 39.62 37.63
CA GLU A 71 20.09 40.03 38.77
C GLU A 71 21.26 40.92 38.32
N PRO A 72 21.61 41.97 39.09
CA PRO A 72 22.67 42.91 38.75
C PRO A 72 24.07 42.30 38.81
N MET A 73 24.89 42.63 37.81
CA MET A 73 26.31 42.29 37.68
C MET A 73 27.10 42.42 38.99
N ARG A 74 27.60 41.28 39.48
CA ARG A 74 28.62 41.18 40.52
C ARG A 74 30.00 41.22 39.84
N PRO A 75 30.97 42.02 40.32
CA PRO A 75 32.26 42.20 39.64
C PRO A 75 33.07 40.89 39.60
N ALA A 76 33.79 40.70 38.50
CA ALA A 76 34.62 39.53 38.22
C ALA A 76 35.48 39.13 39.43
N ALA A 77 35.21 37.94 39.97
CA ALA A 77 36.08 37.33 40.97
C ALA A 77 37.42 36.99 40.32
N ARG A 78 38.47 37.59 40.89
CA ARG A 78 39.89 37.42 40.62
C ARG A 78 40.25 35.96 40.28
N MET A 79 40.84 35.71 39.11
CA MET A 79 41.42 34.42 38.77
C MET A 79 42.49 34.03 39.81
N PRO A 80 42.61 32.74 40.20
CA PRO A 80 43.71 32.29 41.04
C PRO A 80 45.03 32.55 40.31
N ALA A 81 46.01 33.10 41.03
CA ALA A 81 47.33 33.37 40.48
C ALA A 81 48.03 32.06 40.10
N VAL A 82 48.64 32.04 38.91
CA VAL A 82 49.53 30.96 38.49
C VAL A 82 50.77 31.00 39.39
N PRO A 83 51.27 29.85 39.89
CA PRO A 83 52.50 29.80 40.69
C PRO A 83 53.66 30.49 39.97
N SER A 84 54.52 31.19 40.70
CA SER A 84 55.71 31.80 40.11
C SER A 84 56.73 30.72 39.71
N ASP A 85 57.61 31.04 38.77
CA ASP A 85 58.64 30.11 38.28
C ASP A 85 59.54 29.57 39.43
N ASP A 86 59.69 30.33 40.51
CA ASP A 86 60.44 29.93 41.71
C ASP A 86 59.71 28.86 42.55
N GLU A 87 58.37 28.88 42.61
CA GLU A 87 57.58 27.83 43.27
C GLU A 87 57.59 26.52 42.47
N ILE A 88 57.60 26.63 41.14
CA ILE A 88 57.71 25.48 40.23
C ILE A 88 59.12 24.87 40.33
N ALA A 89 60.17 25.70 40.40
CA ALA A 89 61.54 25.23 40.58
C ALA A 89 61.76 24.57 41.95
N ALA A 90 61.16 25.09 43.02
CA ALA A 90 61.23 24.49 44.36
C ALA A 90 60.49 23.14 44.43
N ALA A 91 59.31 23.03 43.80
CA ALA A 91 58.56 21.77 43.73
C ALA A 91 59.30 20.71 42.90
N LEU A 92 59.94 21.11 41.80
CA LEU A 92 60.74 20.21 40.96
C LEU A 92 62.00 19.73 41.70
N SER A 93 62.67 20.62 42.42
CA SER A 93 63.86 20.29 43.24
C SER A 93 63.52 19.29 44.35
N LYS A 94 62.39 19.49 45.03
CA LYS A 94 61.88 18.56 46.05
C LYS A 94 61.55 17.18 45.47
N SER A 95 60.97 17.11 44.27
CA SER A 95 60.70 15.84 43.58
C SER A 95 61.97 15.08 43.16
N VAL A 96 63.06 15.80 42.86
CA VAL A 96 64.36 15.23 42.49
C VAL A 96 65.11 14.72 43.73
N GLU A 97 64.93 15.34 44.88
CA GLU A 97 65.47 14.86 46.17
C GLU A 97 64.72 13.63 46.69
N ASP A 98 63.39 13.61 46.58
CA ASP A 98 62.57 12.44 46.96
C ASP A 98 62.85 11.22 46.06
N ALA A 99 63.22 11.44 44.79
CA ALA A 99 63.63 10.37 43.86
C ALA A 99 65.01 9.76 44.16
N LYS A 100 65.84 10.37 45.01
CA LYS A 100 67.19 9.88 45.34
C LYS A 100 67.28 9.10 46.66
N THR A 101 66.25 9.10 47.50
CA THR A 101 66.34 8.50 48.86
C THR A 101 65.14 7.65 49.32
N GLY A 102 64.27 7.19 48.41
CA GLY A 102 63.17 6.25 48.73
C GLY A 102 63.42 4.80 48.24
N PRO A 103 62.97 3.75 48.95
CA PRO A 103 62.98 2.39 48.42
C PRO A 103 62.04 2.32 47.21
N SER A 104 62.44 1.60 46.15
CA SER A 104 61.63 1.43 44.94
C SER A 104 60.30 0.75 45.26
N GLU A 105 59.22 1.53 45.33
CA GLU A 105 57.88 0.98 45.30
C GLU A 105 57.59 0.47 43.87
N ASP A 106 57.31 -0.83 43.78
CA ASP A 106 56.82 -1.49 42.58
C ASP A 106 55.56 -0.77 42.07
N THR A 107 55.77 0.18 41.16
CA THR A 107 54.66 0.88 40.54
C THR A 107 53.95 -0.12 39.63
N HIS A 108 52.64 -0.28 39.85
CA HIS A 108 51.68 -1.12 39.12
C HIS A 108 51.56 -0.82 37.60
N THR A 109 52.56 -0.18 36.99
CA THR A 109 52.60 0.21 35.58
C THR A 109 53.23 -0.85 34.69
N SER A 110 53.88 -1.87 35.25
CA SER A 110 54.48 -2.98 34.47
C SER A 110 53.48 -4.00 33.93
N MET A 111 52.19 -3.95 34.31
CA MET A 111 51.15 -4.83 33.77
C MET A 111 50.45 -4.30 32.49
N ILE A 112 50.77 -3.09 32.02
CA ILE A 112 50.17 -2.53 30.79
C ILE A 112 50.89 -3.02 29.52
N THR A 113 52.01 -3.74 29.65
CA THR A 113 52.84 -4.17 28.50
C THR A 113 52.73 -5.66 28.17
N MET A 114 51.80 -6.41 28.77
CA MET A 114 51.61 -7.81 28.37
C MET A 114 50.79 -7.86 27.06
N ARG A 115 51.51 -7.93 25.93
CA ARG A 115 50.92 -8.16 24.61
C ARG A 115 50.05 -9.42 24.72
N PRO A 116 48.73 -9.35 24.44
CA PRO A 116 47.86 -10.52 24.53
C PRO A 116 48.44 -11.65 23.67
N PRO A 117 48.34 -12.92 24.12
CA PRO A 117 48.93 -14.06 23.42
C PRO A 117 48.50 -14.05 21.95
N ALA A 118 49.44 -14.36 21.05
CA ALA A 118 49.25 -14.21 19.60
C ALA A 118 47.99 -14.92 19.08
N GLU A 119 47.61 -16.03 19.72
CA GLU A 119 46.40 -16.79 19.44
C GLU A 119 45.11 -16.01 19.75
N GLU A 120 45.06 -15.24 20.84
CA GLU A 120 43.89 -14.45 21.19
C GLU A 120 43.74 -13.22 20.29
N VAL A 121 44.86 -12.58 19.90
CA VAL A 121 44.86 -11.52 18.88
C VAL A 121 44.38 -12.06 17.54
N ALA A 122 44.88 -13.23 17.13
CA ALA A 122 44.44 -13.90 15.91
C ALA A 122 42.95 -14.30 15.96
N ARG A 123 42.46 -14.77 17.11
CA ARG A 123 41.03 -15.09 17.31
C ARG A 123 40.16 -13.84 17.27
N ARG A 124 40.60 -12.73 17.87
CA ARG A 124 39.90 -11.43 17.81
C ARG A 124 39.91 -10.86 16.39
N GLN A 125 41.04 -10.94 15.68
CA GLN A 125 41.15 -10.54 14.28
C GLN A 125 40.27 -11.41 13.39
N ALA A 126 40.30 -12.74 13.55
CA ALA A 126 39.42 -13.65 12.82
C ALA A 126 37.93 -13.43 13.16
N ALA A 127 37.59 -13.10 14.40
CA ALA A 127 36.24 -12.74 14.80
C ALA A 127 35.80 -11.38 14.20
N MET A 128 36.70 -10.40 14.17
CA MET A 128 36.47 -9.10 13.52
C MET A 128 36.37 -9.24 12.00
N GLU A 129 37.19 -10.08 11.38
CA GLU A 129 37.10 -10.43 9.96
C GLU A 129 35.80 -11.18 9.67
N LYS A 130 35.40 -12.14 10.50
CA LYS A 130 34.13 -12.86 10.36
C LYS A 130 32.93 -11.93 10.52
N ALA A 131 32.98 -10.99 11.46
CA ALA A 131 31.97 -9.95 11.66
C ALA A 131 31.93 -8.93 10.50
N ALA A 132 33.09 -8.53 9.97
CA ALA A 132 33.21 -7.66 8.80
C ALA A 132 32.77 -8.36 7.50
N ASN A 133 32.92 -9.68 7.42
CA ASN A 133 32.62 -10.50 6.25
C ASN A 133 31.20 -11.11 6.29
N THR A 134 30.45 -10.92 7.38
CA THR A 134 28.99 -11.15 7.39
C THR A 134 28.34 -10.17 6.42
N LYS A 135 28.10 -10.64 5.18
CA LYS A 135 27.31 -9.91 4.17
C LYS A 135 26.03 -9.41 4.85
N PRO A 136 25.62 -8.14 4.66
CA PRO A 136 24.46 -7.61 5.36
C PRO A 136 23.21 -8.38 4.92
N VAL A 137 22.81 -9.37 5.71
CA VAL A 137 21.68 -10.27 5.43
C VAL A 137 20.42 -9.43 5.22
N LEU A 138 20.26 -8.39 6.03
CA LEU A 138 19.14 -7.45 5.97
C LEU A 138 19.04 -6.73 4.61
N THR A 139 20.15 -6.36 3.99
CA THR A 139 20.17 -5.78 2.63
C THR A 139 19.60 -6.75 1.60
N ARG A 140 19.96 -8.03 1.69
CA ARG A 140 19.41 -9.06 0.78
C ARG A 140 17.93 -9.31 1.04
N VAL A 141 17.52 -9.34 2.30
CA VAL A 141 16.12 -9.50 2.69
C VAL A 141 15.27 -8.39 2.04
N PHE A 142 15.65 -7.12 2.20
CA PHE A 142 14.91 -6.03 1.56
C PHE A 142 14.93 -6.10 0.03
N GLN A 143 16.02 -6.57 -0.59
CA GLN A 143 16.05 -6.78 -2.05
C GLN A 143 15.04 -7.84 -2.50
N VAL A 144 14.95 -8.96 -1.79
CA VAL A 144 13.98 -10.03 -2.09
C VAL A 144 12.56 -9.54 -1.84
N LEU A 145 12.31 -8.86 -0.71
CA LEU A 145 10.98 -8.31 -0.40
C LEU A 145 10.50 -7.35 -1.49
N ILE A 146 11.34 -6.40 -1.92
CA ILE A 146 10.99 -5.48 -3.02
C ILE A 146 10.72 -6.26 -4.32
N ALA A 147 11.55 -7.27 -4.64
CA ALA A 147 11.36 -8.07 -5.86
C ALA A 147 10.04 -8.86 -5.84
N VAL A 148 9.63 -9.38 -4.68
CA VAL A 148 8.38 -10.13 -4.49
C VAL A 148 7.15 -9.21 -4.45
N PHE A 149 7.25 -8.05 -3.81
CA PHE A 149 6.13 -7.13 -3.67
C PHE A 149 5.87 -6.32 -4.95
N TYR A 150 6.90 -6.07 -5.76
CA TYR A 150 6.79 -5.33 -7.01
C TYR A 150 5.70 -5.83 -7.97
N PRO A 151 5.59 -7.12 -8.33
CA PRO A 151 4.51 -7.61 -9.19
C PRO A 151 3.12 -7.34 -8.59
N ILE A 152 2.95 -7.55 -7.28
CA ILE A 152 1.66 -7.38 -6.59
C ILE A 152 1.25 -5.90 -6.58
N VAL A 153 2.16 -5.01 -6.18
CA VAL A 153 1.89 -3.57 -6.13
C VAL A 153 1.58 -3.02 -7.52
N LEU A 154 2.32 -3.46 -8.55
CA LEU A 154 2.07 -3.02 -9.91
C LEU A 154 0.71 -3.54 -10.45
N LEU A 155 0.34 -4.78 -10.12
CA LEU A 155 -0.95 -5.35 -10.49
C LEU A 155 -2.10 -4.61 -9.80
N VAL A 156 -2.00 -4.33 -8.50
CA VAL A 156 -2.99 -3.55 -7.76
C VAL A 156 -3.15 -2.15 -8.34
N LEU A 157 -2.04 -1.50 -8.72
CA LEU A 157 -2.10 -0.21 -9.41
C LEU A 157 -2.86 -0.32 -10.75
N ALA A 158 -2.62 -1.36 -11.54
CA ALA A 158 -3.32 -1.58 -12.80
C ALA A 158 -4.83 -1.78 -12.59
N ILE A 159 -5.21 -2.60 -11.61
CA ILE A 159 -6.62 -2.80 -11.22
C ILE A 159 -7.24 -1.47 -10.78
N ARG A 160 -6.53 -0.67 -9.98
CA ARG A 160 -7.01 0.65 -9.55
C ARG A 160 -7.29 1.60 -10.70
N LEU A 161 -6.53 1.51 -11.79
CA LEU A 161 -6.76 2.32 -12.99
C LEU A 161 -8.02 1.86 -13.74
N VAL A 162 -8.23 0.53 -13.86
CA VAL A 162 -9.45 -0.03 -14.47
C VAL A 162 -10.70 0.27 -13.65
N THR A 163 -10.63 0.18 -12.32
CA THR A 163 -11.73 0.54 -11.42
C THR A 163 -11.81 2.07 -11.26
N SER A 164 -11.88 2.80 -12.36
CA SER A 164 -12.06 4.25 -12.36
C SER A 164 -13.12 4.64 -13.37
N SER A 165 -13.90 5.68 -13.05
CA SER A 165 -14.91 6.23 -13.96
C SER A 165 -14.27 6.72 -15.27
N PHE A 166 -12.99 7.10 -15.24
CA PHE A 166 -12.26 7.47 -16.45
C PHE A 166 -12.04 6.28 -17.39
N PHE A 167 -11.60 5.14 -16.86
CA PHE A 167 -11.46 3.92 -17.68
C PHE A 167 -12.81 3.48 -18.23
N LEU A 168 -13.86 3.49 -17.40
CA LEU A 168 -15.23 3.19 -17.83
C LEU A 168 -15.67 4.08 -18.99
N TRP A 169 -15.41 5.38 -18.89
CA TRP A 169 -15.72 6.34 -19.95
C TRP A 169 -14.96 6.04 -21.24
N VAL A 170 -13.64 5.80 -21.15
CA VAL A 170 -12.81 5.45 -22.31
C VAL A 170 -13.34 4.18 -22.99
N GLU A 171 -13.67 3.16 -22.20
CA GLU A 171 -14.13 1.88 -22.73
C GLU A 171 -15.50 2.00 -23.42
N TYR A 172 -16.42 2.79 -22.88
CA TYR A 172 -17.73 2.99 -23.53
C TYR A 172 -17.70 3.91 -24.76
N HIS A 173 -16.69 4.78 -24.87
CA HIS A 173 -16.56 5.72 -25.99
C HIS A 173 -15.59 5.25 -27.07
N ARG A 174 -14.93 4.10 -26.89
CA ARG A 174 -14.04 3.57 -27.92
C ARG A 174 -14.86 3.10 -29.14
N PRO A 175 -14.29 3.19 -30.35
CA PRO A 175 -14.91 2.59 -31.52
C PRO A 175 -15.05 1.07 -31.38
N GLY A 176 -16.26 0.56 -31.69
CA GLY A 176 -16.52 -0.87 -31.77
C GLY A 176 -16.93 -1.55 -30.45
N PHE A 177 -17.13 -0.81 -29.36
CA PHE A 177 -17.73 -1.39 -28.15
C PHE A 177 -19.19 -1.82 -28.42
N PRO A 178 -19.62 -3.03 -28.00
CA PRO A 178 -20.94 -3.56 -28.32
C PRO A 178 -22.07 -2.77 -27.65
N ALA A 179 -23.10 -2.43 -28.43
CA ALA A 179 -24.34 -1.84 -27.92
C ALA A 179 -25.10 -2.83 -27.03
N ASP A 180 -25.97 -2.32 -26.16
CA ASP A 180 -26.88 -3.16 -25.38
C ASP A 180 -27.99 -3.74 -26.25
N SER A 181 -28.15 -5.07 -26.22
CA SER A 181 -29.24 -5.74 -26.92
C SER A 181 -30.59 -5.57 -26.22
N PHE A 182 -30.60 -5.13 -24.96
CA PHE A 182 -31.79 -5.06 -24.10
C PHE A 182 -32.27 -3.62 -23.84
N GLY A 183 -31.66 -2.63 -24.51
CA GLY A 183 -32.19 -1.28 -24.61
C GLY A 183 -31.55 -0.20 -23.74
N PHE A 184 -30.47 -0.49 -22.99
CA PHE A 184 -29.67 0.59 -22.41
C PHE A 184 -28.91 1.34 -23.50
N THR A 185 -29.04 2.66 -23.48
CA THR A 185 -28.19 3.54 -24.27
C THR A 185 -26.79 3.60 -23.66
N THR A 186 -25.81 4.12 -24.41
CA THR A 186 -24.48 4.38 -23.86
C THR A 186 -24.53 5.33 -22.65
N ASP A 187 -25.45 6.31 -22.67
CA ASP A 187 -25.62 7.26 -21.57
C ASP A 187 -26.20 6.58 -20.32
N ASP A 188 -27.15 5.65 -20.49
CA ASP A 188 -27.69 4.83 -19.39
C ASP A 188 -26.56 3.99 -18.77
N ARG A 189 -25.78 3.30 -19.61
CA ARG A 189 -24.64 2.49 -19.17
C ARG A 189 -23.56 3.31 -18.49
N MET A 190 -23.28 4.52 -18.97
CA MET A 190 -22.36 5.45 -18.31
C MET A 190 -22.89 5.87 -16.95
N THR A 191 -24.18 6.17 -16.83
CA THR A 191 -24.79 6.60 -15.58
C THR A 191 -24.79 5.48 -14.53
N TYR A 192 -25.40 4.34 -14.87
CA TYR A 192 -25.54 3.21 -13.96
C TYR A 192 -24.20 2.50 -13.69
N GLY A 193 -23.36 2.36 -14.72
CA GLY A 193 -22.01 1.84 -14.57
C GLY A 193 -21.15 2.72 -13.68
N SER A 194 -21.28 4.06 -13.75
CA SER A 194 -20.53 4.97 -12.89
C SER A 194 -20.93 4.83 -11.42
N TYR A 195 -22.22 4.66 -11.09
CA TYR A 195 -22.63 4.35 -9.72
C TYR A 195 -22.01 3.04 -9.24
N THR A 196 -21.98 2.03 -10.10
CA THR A 196 -21.42 0.71 -9.76
C THR A 196 -19.91 0.77 -9.51
N VAL A 197 -19.16 1.51 -10.33
CA VAL A 197 -17.71 1.71 -10.14
C VAL A 197 -17.42 2.60 -8.91
N ASP A 198 -18.22 3.66 -8.69
CA ASP A 198 -18.10 4.51 -7.50
C ASP A 198 -18.35 3.72 -6.21
N TYR A 199 -19.33 2.81 -6.22
CA TYR A 199 -19.63 1.93 -5.10
C TYR A 199 -18.41 1.14 -4.63
N LEU A 200 -17.54 0.68 -5.55
CA LEU A 200 -16.33 -0.06 -5.19
C LEU A 200 -15.32 0.74 -4.36
N LEU A 201 -15.33 2.07 -4.49
CA LEU A 201 -14.32 2.95 -3.89
C LEU A 201 -14.86 3.82 -2.75
N ASN A 202 -16.17 3.98 -2.66
CA ASN A 202 -16.81 4.79 -1.63
C ASN A 202 -17.03 4.01 -0.31
N LEU A 203 -17.48 4.69 0.74
CA LEU A 203 -17.77 4.07 2.05
C LEU A 203 -19.23 3.63 2.22
N ALA A 204 -20.03 3.66 1.16
CA ALA A 204 -21.45 3.37 1.23
C ALA A 204 -21.72 1.85 1.39
N GLN A 205 -22.85 1.53 2.02
CA GLN A 205 -23.34 0.16 2.18
C GLN A 205 -24.03 -0.33 0.90
N SER A 206 -24.36 -1.62 0.80
CA SER A 206 -25.00 -2.24 -0.37
C SER A 206 -26.29 -1.55 -0.84
N ARG A 207 -27.03 -0.91 0.08
CA ARG A 207 -28.19 -0.06 -0.25
C ARG A 207 -27.90 1.03 -1.27
N TYR A 208 -26.64 1.47 -1.41
CA TYR A 208 -26.25 2.44 -2.43
C TYR A 208 -26.60 1.98 -3.85
N LEU A 209 -26.46 0.67 -4.13
CA LEU A 209 -26.91 0.08 -5.39
C LEU A 209 -28.35 -0.45 -5.28
N GLY A 210 -28.72 -0.99 -4.12
CA GLY A 210 -30.06 -1.57 -3.91
C GLY A 210 -31.22 -0.57 -3.93
N ASP A 211 -30.95 0.70 -3.63
CA ASP A 211 -31.95 1.77 -3.65
C ASP A 211 -32.04 2.47 -5.04
N LEU A 212 -31.20 2.08 -6.01
CA LEU A 212 -31.28 2.61 -7.37
C LEU A 212 -32.50 2.05 -8.08
N VAL A 213 -33.22 2.94 -8.77
CA VAL A 213 -34.40 2.59 -9.58
C VAL A 213 -34.19 2.99 -11.03
N ASP A 214 -34.85 2.26 -11.92
CA ASP A 214 -34.86 2.59 -13.34
C ASP A 214 -35.85 3.74 -13.65
N LYS A 215 -36.03 4.02 -14.95
CA LYS A 215 -36.94 5.08 -15.43
C LYS A 215 -38.43 4.81 -15.14
N PHE A 216 -38.80 3.58 -14.79
CA PHE A 216 -40.16 3.18 -14.46
C PHE A 216 -40.39 3.10 -12.94
N GLY A 217 -39.32 3.25 -12.14
CA GLY A 217 -39.38 3.19 -10.69
C GLY A 217 -39.17 1.79 -10.12
N ASP A 218 -38.83 0.81 -10.96
CA ASP A 218 -38.50 -0.54 -10.53
C ASP A 218 -37.04 -0.62 -10.06
N PRO A 219 -36.69 -1.54 -9.14
CA PRO A 219 -35.30 -1.71 -8.70
C PRO A 219 -34.37 -1.96 -9.89
N LEU A 220 -33.31 -1.16 -9.99
CA LEU A 220 -32.37 -1.22 -11.10
C LEU A 220 -31.53 -2.51 -11.07
N PHE A 221 -31.14 -2.95 -9.86
CA PHE A 221 -30.38 -4.18 -9.65
C PHE A 221 -31.22 -5.19 -8.87
N LEU A 222 -31.06 -6.47 -9.20
CA LEU A 222 -31.58 -7.57 -8.42
C LEU A 222 -30.85 -7.67 -7.08
N ALA A 223 -31.52 -8.23 -6.07
CA ALA A 223 -30.91 -8.46 -4.75
C ALA A 223 -29.63 -9.31 -4.83
N GLY A 224 -29.58 -10.29 -5.74
CA GLY A 224 -28.39 -11.11 -6.00
C GLY A 224 -27.22 -10.29 -6.56
N GLU A 225 -27.47 -9.40 -7.51
CA GLU A 225 -26.45 -8.52 -8.10
C GLU A 225 -25.87 -7.54 -7.06
N VAL A 226 -26.74 -6.99 -6.20
CA VAL A 226 -26.33 -6.11 -5.10
C VAL A 226 -25.47 -6.86 -4.08
N SER A 227 -25.86 -8.10 -3.74
CA SER A 227 -25.07 -8.95 -2.84
C SER A 227 -23.70 -9.28 -3.44
N HIS A 228 -23.65 -9.66 -4.72
CA HIS A 228 -22.39 -9.94 -5.40
C HIS A 228 -21.48 -8.72 -5.44
N MET A 229 -22.03 -7.54 -5.76
CA MET A 229 -21.26 -6.30 -5.75
C MET A 229 -20.70 -5.96 -4.36
N ALA A 230 -21.40 -6.30 -3.27
CA ALA A 230 -20.88 -6.14 -1.92
C ALA A 230 -19.68 -7.06 -1.64
N ASP A 231 -19.72 -8.30 -2.13
CA ASP A 231 -18.59 -9.23 -2.06
C ASP A 231 -17.40 -8.70 -2.88
N VAL A 232 -17.64 -8.27 -4.12
CA VAL A 232 -16.62 -7.66 -5.01
C VAL A 232 -15.99 -6.45 -4.34
N LYS A 233 -16.79 -5.58 -3.71
CA LYS A 233 -16.28 -4.41 -2.98
C LYS A 233 -15.33 -4.83 -1.87
N THR A 234 -15.65 -5.88 -1.11
CA THR A 234 -14.79 -6.37 -0.04
C THR A 234 -13.45 -6.88 -0.60
N VAL A 235 -13.48 -7.66 -1.69
CA VAL A 235 -12.26 -8.14 -2.36
C VAL A 235 -11.41 -6.97 -2.86
N ILE A 236 -12.00 -5.98 -3.54
CA ILE A 236 -11.31 -4.81 -4.07
C ILE A 236 -10.69 -3.97 -2.94
N VAL A 237 -11.44 -3.69 -1.87
CA VAL A 237 -10.94 -2.92 -0.73
C VAL A 237 -9.79 -3.66 -0.04
N MET A 238 -9.93 -4.96 0.21
CA MET A 238 -8.86 -5.79 0.79
C MET A 238 -7.60 -5.78 -0.09
N ALA A 239 -7.76 -5.94 -1.41
CA ALA A 239 -6.65 -5.91 -2.36
C ALA A 239 -5.95 -4.55 -2.38
N PHE A 240 -6.69 -3.44 -2.32
CA PHE A 240 -6.12 -2.10 -2.28
C PHE A 240 -5.41 -1.80 -0.97
N MET A 241 -5.98 -2.21 0.17
CA MET A 241 -5.34 -2.07 1.47
C MET A 241 -4.06 -2.90 1.57
N ALA A 242 -4.08 -4.14 1.10
CA ALA A 242 -2.90 -4.99 1.03
C ALA A 242 -1.84 -4.41 0.09
N GLY A 243 -2.24 -4.00 -1.12
CA GLY A 243 -1.35 -3.36 -2.09
C GLY A 243 -0.72 -2.07 -1.56
N LEU A 244 -1.48 -1.23 -0.87
CA LEU A 244 -0.97 -0.02 -0.22
C LEU A 244 0.03 -0.36 0.89
N ALA A 245 -0.28 -1.33 1.75
CA ALA A 245 0.65 -1.77 2.79
C ALA A 245 1.96 -2.30 2.20
N LEU A 246 1.89 -3.14 1.15
CA LEU A 246 3.06 -3.64 0.44
C LEU A 246 3.86 -2.49 -0.21
N ALA A 247 3.18 -1.51 -0.82
CA ALA A 247 3.83 -0.34 -1.40
C ALA A 247 4.58 0.48 -0.35
N VAL A 248 3.99 0.70 0.83
CA VAL A 248 4.64 1.39 1.96
C VAL A 248 5.90 0.61 2.40
N VAL A 249 5.79 -0.71 2.59
CA VAL A 249 6.95 -1.54 2.96
C VAL A 249 8.03 -1.52 1.88
N MET A 250 7.66 -1.55 0.60
CA MET A 250 8.59 -1.39 -0.51
C MET A 250 9.32 -0.05 -0.47
N ILE A 251 8.61 1.05 -0.23
CA ILE A 251 9.21 2.40 -0.14
C ILE A 251 10.19 2.46 1.03
N ILE A 252 9.82 1.96 2.22
CA ILE A 252 10.70 1.89 3.39
C ILE A 252 11.96 1.06 3.07
N GLY A 253 11.79 -0.09 2.44
CA GLY A 253 12.89 -0.95 2.00
C GLY A 253 13.81 -0.25 0.99
N MET A 254 13.25 0.49 0.04
CA MET A 254 14.01 1.29 -0.91
C MET A 254 14.79 2.41 -0.21
N MET A 255 14.19 3.13 0.74
CA MET A 255 14.85 4.18 1.53
C MET A 255 16.01 3.61 2.35
N TYR A 256 15.81 2.45 2.99
CA TYR A 256 16.87 1.72 3.69
C TYR A 256 18.02 1.36 2.74
N LEU A 257 17.69 0.79 1.58
CA LEU A 257 18.65 0.30 0.61
C LEU A 257 19.41 1.42 -0.10
N ALA A 258 18.78 2.57 -0.32
CA ALA A 258 19.43 3.78 -0.84
C ALA A 258 20.60 4.23 0.05
N ARG A 259 20.45 4.11 1.38
CA ARG A 259 21.47 4.51 2.36
C ARG A 259 22.54 3.44 2.58
N ARG A 260 22.20 2.15 2.42
CA ARG A 260 23.05 1.02 2.82
C ARG A 260 23.72 0.27 1.67
N SER A 261 23.20 0.34 0.44
CA SER A 261 23.72 -0.42 -0.71
C SER A 261 23.64 0.36 -2.01
N PHE A 262 24.81 0.75 -2.54
CA PHE A 262 24.88 1.33 -3.88
C PHE A 262 24.35 0.34 -4.93
N GLY A 263 23.35 0.78 -5.71
CA GLY A 263 22.70 -0.05 -6.74
C GLY A 263 21.79 -1.17 -6.21
N GLY A 264 21.54 -1.23 -4.90
CA GLY A 264 20.72 -2.30 -4.31
C GLY A 264 19.28 -2.28 -4.83
N ILE A 265 18.67 -1.10 -4.92
CA ILE A 265 17.29 -0.91 -5.43
C ILE A 265 17.17 -1.41 -6.86
N ARG A 266 18.15 -1.07 -7.71
CA ARG A 266 18.15 -1.49 -9.12
C ARG A 266 18.16 -3.01 -9.25
N ARG A 267 18.94 -3.72 -8.43
CA ARG A 267 18.97 -5.20 -8.44
C ARG A 267 17.63 -5.80 -8.02
N ALA A 268 17.00 -5.22 -7.01
CA ALA A 268 15.69 -5.67 -6.54
C ALA A 268 14.60 -5.46 -7.60
N LEU A 269 14.52 -4.27 -8.18
CA LEU A 269 13.57 -3.94 -9.25
C LEU A 269 13.84 -4.70 -10.55
N PHE A 270 15.11 -4.99 -10.87
CA PHE A 270 15.46 -5.86 -12.00
C PHE A 270 14.93 -7.28 -11.78
N ALA A 271 15.15 -7.87 -10.60
CA ALA A 271 14.61 -9.20 -10.28
C ALA A 271 13.07 -9.20 -10.27
N GLY A 272 12.46 -8.17 -9.66
CA GLY A 272 11.02 -8.00 -9.63
C GLY A 272 10.43 -7.87 -11.03
N SER A 273 11.02 -7.06 -11.92
CA SER A 273 10.54 -6.91 -13.30
C SER A 273 10.62 -8.18 -14.12
N ILE A 274 11.66 -9.00 -13.97
CA ILE A 274 11.72 -10.32 -14.62
C ILE A 274 10.58 -11.22 -14.11
N ALA A 275 10.39 -11.29 -12.79
CA ALA A 275 9.33 -12.09 -12.18
C ALA A 275 7.94 -11.62 -12.65
N THR A 276 7.71 -10.31 -12.68
CA THR A 276 6.47 -9.71 -13.19
C THR A 276 6.22 -10.07 -14.66
N LEU A 277 7.23 -9.94 -15.52
CA LEU A 277 7.10 -10.27 -16.94
C LEU A 277 6.76 -11.75 -17.14
N ALA A 278 7.45 -12.65 -16.44
CA ALA A 278 7.16 -14.07 -16.49
C ALA A 278 5.71 -14.38 -16.05
N LEU A 279 5.28 -13.78 -14.92
CA LEU A 279 3.95 -13.97 -14.37
C LEU A 279 2.85 -13.45 -15.31
N ILE A 280 2.98 -12.21 -15.79
CA ILE A 280 1.94 -11.58 -16.62
C ILE A 280 1.84 -12.23 -18.00
N ILE A 281 2.96 -12.71 -18.57
CA ILE A 281 2.94 -13.47 -19.83
C ILE A 281 2.23 -14.81 -19.61
N ALA A 282 2.54 -15.53 -18.52
CA ALA A 282 1.90 -16.80 -18.23
C ALA A 282 0.38 -16.65 -18.02
N ILE A 283 -0.04 -15.68 -17.20
CA ILE A 283 -1.46 -15.37 -16.98
C ILE A 283 -2.13 -14.92 -18.28
N GLY A 284 -1.47 -14.05 -19.05
CA GLY A 284 -1.99 -13.55 -20.32
C GLY A 284 -2.20 -14.65 -21.36
N VAL A 285 -1.28 -15.61 -21.48
CA VAL A 285 -1.44 -16.78 -22.36
C VAL A 285 -2.60 -17.66 -21.91
N PHE A 286 -2.74 -17.90 -20.60
CA PHE A 286 -3.85 -18.68 -20.06
C PHE A 286 -5.20 -18.00 -20.36
N ALA A 287 -5.32 -16.70 -20.09
CA ALA A 287 -6.52 -15.92 -20.39
C ALA A 287 -6.84 -15.86 -21.89
N ALA A 288 -5.81 -15.71 -22.74
CA ALA A 288 -5.98 -15.60 -24.20
C ALA A 288 -6.40 -16.93 -24.86
N THR A 289 -6.07 -18.07 -24.27
CA THR A 289 -6.40 -19.40 -24.83
C THR A 289 -7.73 -19.95 -24.32
N GLY A 290 -8.27 -19.41 -23.23
CA GLY A 290 -9.51 -19.88 -22.64
C GLY A 290 -10.16 -18.84 -21.72
N TRP A 291 -10.65 -17.75 -22.30
CA TRP A 291 -11.23 -16.62 -21.56
C TRP A 291 -12.32 -17.05 -20.58
N GLU A 292 -13.30 -17.82 -21.02
CA GLU A 292 -14.43 -18.26 -20.17
C GLU A 292 -13.96 -19.06 -18.95
N ARG A 293 -13.00 -19.97 -19.16
CA ARG A 293 -12.41 -20.76 -18.08
C ARG A 293 -11.59 -19.89 -17.14
N PHE A 294 -10.75 -19.01 -17.68
CA PHE A 294 -9.97 -18.07 -16.88
C PHE A 294 -10.88 -17.20 -16.00
N PHE A 295 -11.96 -16.66 -16.57
CA PHE A 295 -12.93 -15.85 -15.85
C PHE A 295 -13.63 -16.65 -14.75
N THR A 296 -14.05 -17.88 -15.04
CA THR A 296 -14.67 -18.79 -14.07
C THR A 296 -13.71 -19.13 -12.93
N ASP A 297 -12.51 -19.64 -13.24
CA ASP A 297 -11.49 -20.01 -12.25
C ASP A 297 -11.12 -18.79 -11.37
N PHE A 298 -11.10 -17.58 -11.94
CA PHE A 298 -10.89 -16.35 -11.17
C PHE A 298 -12.03 -16.10 -10.18
N HIS A 299 -13.28 -16.24 -10.58
CA HIS A 299 -14.44 -16.00 -9.70
C HIS A 299 -14.54 -17.05 -8.59
N GLU A 300 -14.27 -18.32 -8.88
CA GLU A 300 -14.30 -19.41 -7.90
C GLU A 300 -13.24 -19.26 -6.78
N ILE A 301 -12.14 -18.53 -7.04
CA ILE A 301 -11.14 -18.22 -6.00
C ILE A 301 -11.70 -17.26 -4.95
N PHE A 302 -12.58 -16.34 -5.34
CA PHE A 302 -13.03 -15.23 -4.49
C PHE A 302 -14.47 -15.36 -4.01
N PHE A 303 -15.32 -16.07 -4.74
CA PHE A 303 -16.76 -16.10 -4.55
C PHE A 303 -17.28 -17.53 -4.46
N THR A 304 -18.40 -17.70 -3.76
CA THR A 304 -19.06 -19.00 -3.62
C THR A 304 -19.88 -19.34 -4.87
N ASP A 305 -19.98 -20.62 -5.22
CA ASP A 305 -20.76 -21.08 -6.36
C ASP A 305 -22.19 -20.55 -6.34
N GLY A 306 -22.64 -20.03 -7.48
CA GLY A 306 -23.98 -19.50 -7.68
C GLY A 306 -24.22 -18.08 -7.16
N THR A 307 -23.26 -17.43 -6.50
CA THR A 307 -23.43 -16.04 -6.01
C THR A 307 -23.01 -14.97 -7.02
N TRP A 308 -22.40 -15.36 -8.13
CA TRP A 308 -21.80 -14.45 -9.11
C TRP A 308 -22.23 -14.73 -10.57
N THR A 309 -23.11 -15.70 -10.78
CA THR A 309 -23.64 -16.08 -12.10
C THR A 309 -25.00 -15.44 -12.32
N PHE A 310 -25.13 -14.65 -13.39
CA PHE A 310 -26.31 -13.86 -13.73
C PHE A 310 -26.74 -14.12 -15.18
N TYR A 311 -27.99 -13.80 -15.51
CA TYR A 311 -28.49 -13.88 -16.87
C TYR A 311 -27.95 -12.72 -17.74
N THR A 312 -27.98 -12.91 -19.06
CA THR A 312 -27.46 -11.90 -20.00
C THR A 312 -28.25 -10.60 -20.03
N ASP A 313 -29.51 -10.64 -19.60
CA ASP A 313 -30.43 -9.52 -19.48
C ASP A 313 -30.45 -8.89 -18.08
N ASP A 314 -29.72 -9.45 -17.11
CA ASP A 314 -29.52 -8.85 -15.79
C ASP A 314 -28.67 -7.58 -15.91
N THR A 315 -29.00 -6.56 -15.10
CA THR A 315 -28.45 -5.20 -15.22
C THR A 315 -26.92 -5.20 -15.14
N LEU A 316 -26.33 -5.94 -14.21
CA LEU A 316 -24.89 -6.01 -13.99
C LEU A 316 -24.14 -6.57 -15.20
N ILE A 317 -24.66 -7.63 -15.84
CA ILE A 317 -24.06 -8.20 -17.05
C ILE A 317 -24.22 -7.26 -18.24
N ARG A 318 -25.34 -6.54 -18.32
CA ARG A 318 -25.56 -5.51 -19.34
C ARG A 318 -24.65 -4.29 -19.16
N LEU A 319 -24.27 -3.95 -17.93
CA LEU A 319 -23.34 -2.86 -17.59
C LEU A 319 -21.87 -3.27 -17.68
N PHE A 320 -21.54 -4.55 -17.54
CA PHE A 320 -20.17 -5.03 -17.61
C PHE A 320 -20.13 -6.34 -18.42
N PRO A 321 -20.38 -6.26 -19.75
CA PRO A 321 -20.41 -7.45 -20.60
C PRO A 321 -19.01 -8.10 -20.68
N SER A 322 -18.93 -9.34 -21.17
CA SER A 322 -17.65 -10.06 -21.32
C SER A 322 -16.57 -9.27 -22.07
N GLN A 323 -16.98 -8.45 -23.06
CA GLN A 323 -16.09 -7.54 -23.78
C GLN A 323 -15.41 -6.52 -22.85
N PHE A 324 -16.15 -5.89 -21.93
CA PHE A 324 -15.60 -4.94 -20.95
C PHE A 324 -14.51 -5.59 -20.09
N TRP A 325 -14.74 -6.82 -19.63
CA TRP A 325 -13.78 -7.56 -18.82
C TRP A 325 -12.56 -8.02 -19.62
N THR A 326 -12.77 -8.43 -20.87
CA THR A 326 -11.68 -8.79 -21.79
C THR A 326 -10.78 -7.58 -22.04
N ASP A 327 -11.37 -6.44 -22.35
CA ASP A 327 -10.64 -5.19 -22.61
C ASP A 327 -9.92 -4.68 -21.35
N SER A 328 -10.56 -4.79 -20.18
CA SER A 328 -9.93 -4.54 -18.88
C SER A 328 -8.71 -5.44 -18.64
N GLY A 329 -8.83 -6.73 -18.92
CA GLY A 329 -7.74 -7.70 -18.82
C GLY A 329 -6.58 -7.39 -19.76
N ILE A 330 -6.89 -7.02 -21.02
CA ILE A 330 -5.90 -6.58 -22.00
C ILE A 330 -5.18 -5.32 -21.51
N PHE A 331 -5.91 -4.33 -21.00
CA PHE A 331 -5.32 -3.10 -20.46
C PHE A 331 -4.38 -3.40 -19.29
N ILE A 332 -4.83 -4.20 -18.31
CA ILE A 332 -4.00 -4.61 -17.17
C ILE A 332 -2.74 -5.32 -17.65
N GLY A 333 -2.88 -6.30 -18.53
CA GLY A 333 -1.76 -7.04 -19.11
C GLY A 333 -0.77 -6.11 -19.81
N ALA A 334 -1.24 -5.24 -20.70
CA ALA A 334 -0.43 -4.31 -21.46
C ALA A 334 0.28 -3.29 -20.54
N PHE A 335 -0.45 -2.70 -19.58
CA PHE A 335 0.11 -1.75 -18.63
C PHE A 335 1.23 -2.38 -17.79
N VAL A 336 0.97 -3.55 -17.21
CA VAL A 336 1.97 -4.29 -16.41
C VAL A 336 3.18 -4.67 -17.27
N LEU A 337 2.97 -5.16 -18.49
CA LEU A 337 4.04 -5.49 -19.44
C LEU A 337 4.92 -4.28 -19.77
N VAL A 338 4.31 -3.13 -20.08
CA VAL A 338 5.03 -1.90 -20.42
C VAL A 338 5.83 -1.39 -19.22
N VAL A 339 5.20 -1.25 -18.06
CA VAL A 339 5.86 -0.71 -16.86
C VAL A 339 6.97 -1.65 -16.37
N ALA A 340 6.75 -2.97 -16.39
CA ALA A 340 7.78 -3.94 -16.03
C ALA A 340 8.95 -3.93 -17.04
N SER A 341 8.68 -3.83 -18.34
CA SER A 341 9.71 -3.75 -19.38
C SER A 341 10.55 -2.48 -19.27
N LEU A 342 9.92 -1.32 -19.02
CA LEU A 342 10.62 -0.07 -18.77
C LEU A 342 11.47 -0.18 -17.49
N THR A 343 10.91 -0.74 -16.42
CA THR A 343 11.66 -0.97 -15.17
C THR A 343 12.87 -1.86 -15.40
N LEU A 344 12.72 -2.94 -16.17
CA LEU A 344 13.81 -3.84 -16.55
C LEU A 344 14.90 -3.11 -17.35
N ALA A 345 14.50 -2.32 -18.36
CA ALA A 345 15.41 -1.54 -19.19
C ALA A 345 16.20 -0.50 -18.38
N PHE A 346 15.51 0.26 -17.51
CA PHE A 346 16.17 1.27 -16.67
C PHE A 346 17.05 0.66 -15.59
N THR A 347 16.72 -0.54 -15.10
CA THR A 347 17.50 -1.26 -14.08
C THR A 347 18.54 -2.21 -14.65
N TRP A 348 18.66 -2.29 -15.99
CA TRP A 348 19.56 -3.20 -16.67
C TRP A 348 21.02 -3.06 -16.19
N PRO A 349 21.71 -4.18 -15.90
CA PRO A 349 23.05 -4.17 -15.33
C PRO A 349 24.12 -3.88 -16.40
N THR A 350 24.40 -2.61 -16.67
CA THR A 350 25.48 -2.21 -17.60
C THR A 350 26.88 -2.31 -16.97
N LYS A 351 27.93 -2.45 -17.81
CA LYS A 351 29.33 -2.56 -17.37
C LYS A 351 29.76 -1.33 -16.56
N ASP A 352 29.39 -0.13 -17.00
CA ASP A 352 29.76 1.13 -16.31
C ASP A 352 29.07 1.28 -14.97
N ARG A 353 27.80 0.85 -14.85
CA ARG A 353 27.08 0.82 -13.58
C ARG A 353 27.67 -0.20 -12.60
N ARG A 354 28.14 -1.35 -13.10
CA ARG A 354 28.89 -2.33 -12.29
C ARG A 354 30.20 -1.73 -11.78
N LYS A 355 30.97 -1.07 -12.65
CA LYS A 355 32.22 -0.37 -12.27
C LYS A 355 31.96 0.73 -11.23
N ALA A 356 30.94 1.58 -11.42
CA ALA A 356 30.56 2.62 -10.46
C ALA A 356 30.15 2.03 -9.10
N THR A 357 29.43 0.90 -9.10
CA THR A 357 29.06 0.19 -7.87
C THR A 357 30.27 -0.36 -7.14
N LEU A 358 31.21 -0.97 -7.85
CA LEU A 358 32.46 -1.47 -7.29
C LEU A 358 33.35 -0.35 -6.77
N ALA A 359 33.42 0.78 -7.49
CA ALA A 359 34.18 1.96 -7.07
C ALA A 359 33.61 2.58 -5.79
N ALA A 360 32.28 2.66 -5.66
CA ALA A 360 31.60 3.15 -4.45
C ALA A 360 31.72 2.21 -3.24
N GLN A 361 32.06 0.93 -3.46
CA GLN A 361 32.27 -0.06 -2.41
C GLN A 361 33.73 -0.11 -1.89
N ARG A 362 34.69 0.54 -2.56
CA ARG A 362 36.09 0.57 -2.10
C ARG A 362 36.20 1.46 -0.84
N PRO A 363 36.73 0.94 0.28
CA PRO A 363 36.98 1.74 1.48
C PRO A 363 38.08 2.76 1.18
N GLY A 364 37.80 4.05 1.41
CA GLY A 364 38.73 5.15 1.15
C GLY A 364 38.07 6.48 0.79
N ARG A 365 36.78 6.48 0.42
CA ARG A 365 36.07 7.71 0.02
C ARG A 365 34.96 8.18 0.98
N ARG A 366 34.88 7.57 2.17
CA ARG A 366 33.98 7.99 3.26
C ARG A 366 34.67 8.83 4.34
N ALA A 367 35.97 9.11 4.18
CA ALA A 367 36.80 9.79 5.18
C ALA A 367 37.52 11.02 4.62
N ALA A 368 36.95 11.68 3.60
CA ALA A 368 37.45 12.94 3.07
C ALA A 368 36.30 13.93 2.92
#